data_AF-A0A4R6KGN7-F1
#
_entry.id   AF-A0A4R6KGN7-F1
#
_cell.length_a   1.000
_cell.length_b   1.000
_cell.length_c   1.000
_cell.angle_alpha   90.00
_cell.angle_beta   90.00
_cell.angle_gamma   90.00
#
_symmetry.space_group_name_H-M   'P 1'
#
loop_
_entity.id
_entity.type
_entity.pdbx_description
1 polymer ?
#
loop_
_entity_poly.entity_id
_entity_poly.type
_entity_poly.pdbx_seq_one_letter_code
_entity_poly.pdbx_strand_id
1 'polypeptide(L)'
;MTALLTLIGVVLFVLGILASVALHELGHMLPAKAFGMKVTQFFVGFGRTVWSTKRGETEYGLKLIPAGGFVRIIGMMPPAKGEDPSKVRKANTGPIQSMVENARTAEYETITAEDNGRLFYQKVWWKKLIVMASGPLVNVAIAFVLFGGLFMLYGAGVPQTTIATVTDCVIPASQASADRKCQDGDQESPAKTAGFKVGDKILSFNGTKIDSWDQLTPLIRANTDKPAEIVVERNGAQDTLRTNTIINQVREEAGSDKFVSVGFLGVSPEQKVERQDFAFVVDKMGELTVATVKALGNFPEKLVGVAKSIVGGERDQDSPMSVVGASRVAGEVASNNELTGGERIAFLVSLLASLNLFLALFNFIPLLPLDGGHMAGAIWEGIKRGFAKLLGRPDPGYVDVAKLLPIAYVAASVIVVMGVLLVIADIVNPIRLFNG
;
A
#
# COMPACT_ATOMS: atom_id res chain seq x y z
N MET A 1 -13.42 -1.77 -30.54
CA MET A 1 -13.09 -0.51 -29.83
C MET A 1 -12.70 -0.76 -28.37
N THR A 2 -13.39 -1.65 -27.66
CA THR A 2 -13.11 -2.05 -26.27
C THR A 2 -11.72 -2.66 -26.05
N ALA A 3 -11.31 -3.67 -26.83
CA ALA A 3 -10.00 -4.32 -26.67
C ALA A 3 -8.80 -3.38 -26.83
N LEU A 4 -8.89 -2.39 -27.73
CA LEU A 4 -7.84 -1.39 -27.93
C LEU A 4 -7.74 -0.44 -26.72
N LEU A 5 -8.88 0.00 -26.18
CA LEU A 5 -8.92 0.84 -24.98
C LEU A 5 -8.43 0.09 -23.74
N THR A 6 -8.77 -1.19 -23.61
CA THR A 6 -8.24 -2.07 -22.56
C THR A 6 -6.72 -2.19 -22.65
N LEU A 7 -6.18 -2.44 -23.86
CA LEU A 7 -4.73 -2.51 -24.08
C LEU A 7 -4.06 -1.18 -23.72
N ILE A 8 -4.62 -0.06 -24.15
CA ILE A 8 -4.10 1.28 -23.83
C ILE A 8 -4.11 1.51 -22.31
N GLY A 9 -5.20 1.18 -21.61
CA GLY A 9 -5.32 1.33 -20.16
C GLY A 9 -4.27 0.52 -19.40
N VAL A 10 -4.09 -0.75 -19.77
CA VAL A 10 -3.05 -1.62 -19.18
C VAL A 10 -1.65 -1.08 -19.47
N VAL A 11 -1.38 -0.66 -20.70
CA VAL A 11 -0.07 -0.08 -21.08
C VAL A 11 0.21 1.19 -20.28
N LEU A 12 -0.74 2.11 -20.17
CA LEU A 12 -0.60 3.34 -19.40
C LEU A 12 -0.39 3.05 -17.90
N PHE A 13 -1.10 2.07 -17.34
CA PHE A 13 -0.93 1.65 -15.96
C PHE A 13 0.50 1.11 -15.71
N VAL A 14 0.98 0.21 -16.57
CA VAL A 14 2.35 -0.33 -16.50
C VAL A 14 3.40 0.77 -16.65
N LEU A 15 3.22 1.69 -17.59
CA LEU A 15 4.10 2.86 -17.76
C LEU A 15 4.08 3.75 -16.51
N GLY A 16 2.92 3.92 -15.87
CA GLY A 16 2.77 4.65 -14.62
C GLY A 16 3.56 4.00 -13.48
N ILE A 17 3.54 2.67 -13.36
CA ILE A 17 4.36 1.94 -12.38
C ILE A 17 5.85 2.15 -12.65
N LEU A 18 6.29 2.00 -13.90
CA LEU A 18 7.70 2.19 -14.27
C LEU A 18 8.18 3.61 -13.99
N ALA A 19 7.35 4.61 -14.29
CA ALA A 19 7.64 6.01 -13.99
C ALA A 19 7.72 6.24 -12.47
N SER A 20 6.80 5.68 -11.69
CA SER A 20 6.83 5.74 -10.23
C SER A 20 8.13 5.16 -9.66
N VAL A 21 8.53 3.97 -10.10
CA VAL A 21 9.79 3.36 -9.67
C VAL A 21 11.00 4.20 -10.10
N ALA A 22 11.03 4.72 -11.33
CA ALA A 22 12.11 5.60 -11.76
C ALA A 22 12.21 6.87 -10.90
N LEU A 23 11.07 7.45 -10.52
CA LEU A 23 11.00 8.62 -9.65
C LEU A 23 11.44 8.29 -8.21
N HIS A 24 11.12 7.10 -7.70
CA HIS A 24 11.62 6.58 -6.43
C HIS A 24 13.15 6.54 -6.41
N GLU A 25 13.75 5.87 -7.40
CA GLU A 25 15.22 5.78 -7.53
C GLU A 25 15.87 7.17 -7.69
N LEU A 26 15.18 8.08 -8.39
CA LEU A 26 15.61 9.47 -8.54
C LEU A 26 15.59 10.19 -7.19
N GLY A 27 14.61 9.89 -6.35
CA GLY A 27 14.48 10.37 -4.97
C GLY A 27 15.70 10.03 -4.11
N HIS A 28 16.32 8.86 -4.29
CA HIS A 28 17.59 8.53 -3.64
C HIS A 28 18.79 9.20 -4.32
N MET A 29 18.83 9.19 -5.66
CA MET A 29 19.96 9.69 -6.44
C MET A 29 20.22 11.18 -6.19
N LEU A 30 19.17 12.01 -6.17
CA LEU A 30 19.33 13.47 -6.09
C LEU A 30 19.97 13.92 -4.77
N PRO A 31 19.46 13.52 -3.58
CA PRO A 31 20.11 13.84 -2.30
C PRO A 31 21.49 13.19 -2.17
N ALA A 32 21.69 11.98 -2.71
CA ALA A 32 23.00 11.33 -2.66
C ALA A 32 24.06 12.18 -3.38
N LYS A 33 23.76 12.62 -4.60
CA LYS A 33 24.64 13.53 -5.37
C LYS A 33 24.79 14.88 -4.68
N ALA A 34 23.71 15.45 -4.14
CA ALA A 34 23.76 16.73 -3.40
C ALA A 34 24.64 16.68 -2.15
N PHE A 35 24.73 15.52 -1.49
CA PHE A 35 25.62 15.31 -0.34
C PHE A 35 27.04 14.85 -0.74
N GLY A 36 27.36 14.87 -2.03
CA GLY A 36 28.67 14.51 -2.56
C GLY A 36 28.97 13.02 -2.45
N MET A 37 27.94 12.16 -2.56
CA MET A 37 28.12 10.72 -2.75
C MET A 37 28.24 10.41 -4.24
N LYS A 38 29.02 9.38 -4.59
CA LYS A 38 29.14 8.93 -5.98
C LYS A 38 28.04 7.92 -6.29
N VAL A 39 27.36 8.16 -7.41
CA VAL A 39 26.30 7.31 -7.93
C VAL A 39 26.76 6.79 -9.28
N THR A 40 26.97 5.48 -9.40
CA THR A 40 27.56 4.87 -10.60
C THR A 40 26.51 4.41 -11.60
N GLN A 41 25.34 3.99 -11.14
CA GLN A 41 24.30 3.44 -12.00
C GLN A 41 22.90 3.92 -11.57
N PHE A 42 22.04 4.15 -12.55
CA PHE A 42 20.61 4.39 -12.43
C PHE A 42 19.92 3.59 -13.52
N PHE A 43 19.18 2.55 -13.15
CA PHE A 43 18.50 1.69 -14.11
C PHE A 43 17.05 1.46 -13.72
N VAL A 44 16.20 1.38 -14.74
CA VAL A 44 14.82 0.91 -14.60
C VAL A 44 14.75 -0.49 -15.19
N GLY A 45 14.18 -1.43 -14.44
CA GLY A 45 14.06 -2.84 -14.80
C GLY A 45 15.19 -3.74 -14.30
N PHE A 46 15.07 -5.03 -14.60
CA PHE A 46 16.07 -6.07 -14.32
C PHE A 46 16.51 -6.85 -15.58
N GLY A 47 17.64 -7.57 -15.46
CA GLY A 47 18.15 -8.45 -16.51
C GLY A 47 19.12 -7.79 -17.48
N ARG A 48 19.07 -8.20 -18.75
CA ARG A 48 19.97 -7.72 -19.81
C ARG A 48 19.72 -6.23 -20.08
N THR A 49 20.77 -5.44 -20.25
CA THR A 49 20.66 -4.03 -20.66
C THR A 49 20.13 -3.96 -22.09
N VAL A 50 19.03 -3.23 -22.29
CA VAL A 50 18.48 -2.93 -23.63
C VAL A 50 19.11 -1.66 -24.17
N TRP A 51 19.27 -0.67 -23.30
CA TRP A 51 19.88 0.60 -23.65
C TRP A 51 20.56 1.21 -22.41
N SER A 52 21.72 1.84 -22.60
CA SER A 52 22.35 2.67 -21.57
C SER A 52 23.11 3.85 -22.18
N THR A 53 23.26 4.91 -21.40
CA THR A 53 24.10 6.08 -21.72
C THR A 53 24.81 6.55 -20.46
N LYS A 54 26.07 6.98 -20.60
CA LYS A 54 26.85 7.51 -19.48
C LYS A 54 26.83 9.03 -19.51
N ARG A 55 26.36 9.65 -18.42
CA ARG A 55 26.41 11.11 -18.24
C ARG A 55 27.18 11.44 -16.97
N GLY A 56 28.37 12.01 -17.14
CA GLY A 56 29.33 12.21 -16.05
C GLY A 56 29.80 10.86 -15.49
N GLU A 57 29.60 10.66 -14.19
CA GLU A 57 30.00 9.44 -13.49
C GLU A 57 28.89 8.37 -13.44
N THR A 58 27.66 8.72 -13.83
CA THR A 58 26.49 7.83 -13.71
C THR A 58 26.10 7.26 -15.06
N GLU A 59 25.93 5.94 -15.10
CA GLU A 59 25.31 5.22 -16.21
C GLU A 59 23.80 5.16 -16.00
N TYR A 60 23.05 5.66 -16.98
CA TYR A 60 21.59 5.65 -17.03
C TYR A 60 21.14 4.60 -18.03
N GLY A 61 20.14 3.76 -17.71
CA GLY A 61 19.68 2.80 -18.70
C GLY A 61 18.37 2.08 -18.38
N LEU A 62 17.95 1.27 -19.34
CA LEU A 62 16.78 0.42 -19.28
C LEU A 62 17.19 -1.04 -19.42
N LYS A 63 16.61 -1.90 -18.60
CA LYS A 63 16.78 -3.35 -18.68
C LYS A 63 15.59 -4.01 -19.36
N LEU A 64 15.80 -5.25 -19.82
CA LEU A 64 14.83 -6.00 -20.62
C LEU A 64 13.53 -6.30 -19.86
N ILE A 65 13.62 -6.60 -18.57
CA ILE A 65 12.45 -6.89 -17.74
C ILE A 65 11.99 -5.58 -17.11
N PRO A 66 10.83 -5.03 -17.49
CA PRO A 66 10.31 -3.78 -16.96
C PRO A 66 9.67 -4.01 -15.58
N ALA A 67 10.47 -4.44 -14.61
CA ALA A 67 10.06 -4.63 -13.23
C ALA A 67 11.13 -4.00 -12.33
N GLY A 68 10.71 -3.17 -11.37
CA GLY A 68 11.62 -2.52 -10.42
C GLY A 68 12.60 -1.54 -11.07
N GLY A 69 13.58 -1.13 -10.27
CA GLY A 69 14.65 -0.20 -10.62
C GLY A 69 15.73 -0.30 -9.56
N PHE A 70 16.88 0.32 -9.83
CA PHE A 70 17.92 0.46 -8.83
C PHE A 70 18.81 1.67 -9.10
N VAL A 71 19.20 2.34 -8.01
CA VAL A 71 20.30 3.29 -7.97
C VAL A 71 21.49 2.66 -7.23
N ARG A 72 22.68 2.71 -7.85
CA ARG A 72 23.92 2.22 -7.22
C ARG A 72 24.69 3.37 -6.61
N ILE A 73 24.56 3.53 -5.30
CA ILE A 73 25.36 4.43 -4.46
C ILE A 73 26.53 3.62 -3.90
N ILE A 74 27.76 4.11 -4.02
CA ILE A 74 28.93 3.37 -3.51
C ILE A 74 29.10 3.51 -1.99
N GLY A 75 29.61 2.46 -1.34
CA GLY A 75 29.92 2.45 0.08
C GLY A 75 28.70 2.22 0.97
N MET A 76 27.72 1.47 0.51
CA MET A 76 26.56 1.00 1.28
C MET A 76 26.98 0.03 2.38
N MET A 77 28.00 -0.79 2.16
CA MET A 77 28.60 -1.64 3.19
C MET A 77 29.91 -1.03 3.75
N PRO A 78 30.01 -0.77 5.06
CA PRO A 78 31.24 -0.32 5.67
C PRO A 78 32.31 -1.43 5.69
N PRO A 79 33.60 -1.07 5.75
CA PRO A 79 34.68 -2.04 5.97
C PRO A 79 34.60 -2.61 7.38
N ALA A 80 35.23 -3.77 7.61
CA ALA A 80 35.32 -4.32 8.96
C ALA A 80 36.15 -3.41 9.89
N LYS A 81 35.83 -3.43 11.19
CA LYS A 81 36.47 -2.56 12.19
C LYS A 81 37.99 -2.81 12.24
N GLY A 82 38.77 -1.74 12.02
CA GLY A 82 40.24 -1.75 12.13
C GLY A 82 40.96 -2.11 10.83
N GLU A 83 40.26 -2.20 9.70
CA GLU A 83 40.83 -2.61 8.42
C GLU A 83 41.00 -1.45 7.44
N ASP A 84 42.07 -1.53 6.64
CA ASP A 84 42.39 -0.60 5.55
C ASP A 84 41.52 -0.94 4.32
N PRO A 85 40.67 -0.02 3.83
CA PRO A 85 39.76 -0.27 2.70
C PRO A 85 40.47 -0.56 1.36
N SER A 86 41.80 -0.42 1.29
CA SER A 86 42.61 -0.69 0.09
C SER A 86 43.23 -2.10 0.03
N LYS A 87 43.05 -2.94 1.05
CA LYS A 87 43.71 -4.26 1.15
C LYS A 87 42.70 -5.40 1.21
N VAL A 88 42.69 -6.26 0.18
CA VAL A 88 41.94 -7.53 0.15
C VAL A 88 42.67 -8.56 1.02
N ARG A 89 41.97 -9.23 1.96
CA ARG A 89 42.51 -10.34 2.75
C ARG A 89 41.82 -11.67 2.43
N LYS A 90 42.47 -12.77 2.84
CA LYS A 90 41.97 -14.15 2.69
C LYS A 90 40.80 -14.39 3.64
N ALA A 91 39.73 -14.93 3.04
CA ALA A 91 38.47 -15.26 3.67
C ALA A 91 38.60 -16.06 4.98
N ASN A 92 37.85 -15.66 5.99
CA ASN A 92 37.56 -16.52 7.14
C ASN A 92 36.64 -17.68 6.70
N THR A 93 36.81 -18.85 7.31
CA THR A 93 36.25 -20.16 6.88
C THR A 93 34.77 -20.41 7.19
N GLY A 94 34.05 -19.43 7.76
CA GLY A 94 32.62 -19.58 8.08
C GLY A 94 31.71 -19.22 6.89
N PRO A 95 30.67 -20.02 6.57
CA PRO A 95 29.81 -19.80 5.39
C PRO A 95 29.06 -18.47 5.40
N ILE A 96 28.71 -17.95 6.57
CA ILE A 96 28.09 -16.62 6.72
C ILE A 96 29.12 -15.51 6.50
N GLN A 97 30.34 -15.67 7.01
CA GLN A 97 31.36 -14.64 6.96
C GLN A 97 31.94 -14.48 5.55
N SER A 98 32.13 -15.59 4.84
CA SER A 98 32.52 -15.59 3.42
C SER A 98 31.46 -14.94 2.53
N MET A 99 30.18 -15.13 2.83
CA MET A 99 29.08 -14.46 2.11
C MET A 99 29.13 -12.93 2.27
N VAL A 100 29.31 -12.44 3.50
CA VAL A 100 29.48 -11.01 3.79
C VAL A 100 30.71 -10.43 3.10
N GLU A 101 31.82 -11.18 3.11
CA GLU A 101 33.08 -10.78 2.51
C GLU A 101 33.03 -10.75 0.98
N ASN A 102 32.35 -11.72 0.35
CA ASN A 102 32.08 -11.72 -1.09
C ASN A 102 31.22 -10.52 -1.51
N ALA A 103 30.15 -10.22 -0.75
CA ALA A 103 29.28 -9.08 -1.01
C ALA A 103 30.05 -7.76 -0.91
N ARG A 104 30.90 -7.60 0.12
CA ARG A 104 31.80 -6.45 0.26
C ARG A 104 32.76 -6.36 -0.92
N THR A 105 33.47 -7.44 -1.24
CA THR A 105 34.48 -7.44 -2.32
C THR A 105 33.88 -7.00 -3.65
N ALA A 106 32.68 -7.50 -4.01
CA ALA A 106 31.96 -7.08 -5.21
C ALA A 106 31.54 -5.59 -5.21
N GLU A 107 31.35 -4.99 -4.03
CA GLU A 107 31.11 -3.55 -3.90
C GLU A 107 32.41 -2.75 -4.05
N TYR A 108 33.49 -3.19 -3.38
CA TYR A 108 34.80 -2.55 -3.38
C TYR A 108 35.53 -2.61 -4.73
N GLU A 109 35.23 -3.59 -5.61
CA GLU A 109 35.74 -3.60 -6.99
C GLU A 109 35.41 -2.33 -7.77
N THR A 110 34.33 -1.62 -7.39
CA THR A 110 33.90 -0.38 -8.04
C THR A 110 34.34 0.91 -7.32
N ILE A 111 35.05 0.79 -6.20
CA ILE A 111 35.49 1.91 -5.35
C ILE A 111 36.98 2.17 -5.60
N THR A 112 37.34 3.40 -5.97
CA THR A 112 38.74 3.81 -6.11
C THR A 112 39.20 4.65 -4.92
N ALA A 113 40.52 4.86 -4.79
CA ALA A 113 41.07 5.73 -3.73
C ALA A 113 40.55 7.18 -3.81
N GLU A 114 40.18 7.63 -5.02
CA GLU A 114 39.58 8.95 -5.29
C GLU A 114 38.15 9.09 -4.73
N ASP A 115 37.50 7.97 -4.41
CA ASP A 115 36.14 7.96 -3.86
C ASP A 115 36.12 8.18 -2.34
N ASN A 116 37.29 8.33 -1.70
CA ASN A 116 37.36 8.64 -0.28
C ASN A 116 36.68 9.98 0.04
N GLY A 117 35.85 10.01 1.08
CA GLY A 117 34.97 11.11 1.42
C GLY A 117 33.64 11.11 0.65
N ARG A 118 33.47 10.24 -0.37
CA ARG A 118 32.28 10.13 -1.23
C ARG A 118 31.45 8.86 -0.96
N LEU A 119 31.90 7.99 -0.05
CA LEU A 119 31.24 6.73 0.28
C LEU A 119 30.04 6.95 1.21
N PHE A 120 28.95 6.21 1.00
CA PHE A 120 27.73 6.34 1.80
C PHE A 120 27.99 6.13 3.29
N TYR A 121 28.72 5.09 3.68
CA TYR A 121 29.02 4.79 5.08
C TYR A 121 29.82 5.91 5.77
N GLN A 122 30.59 6.72 5.04
CA GLN A 122 31.39 7.81 5.60
C GLN A 122 30.56 9.05 5.94
N LYS A 123 29.36 9.17 5.38
CA LYS A 123 28.50 10.34 5.61
C LYS A 123 27.90 10.28 7.01
N VAL A 124 27.63 11.45 7.58
CA VAL A 124 26.93 11.58 8.86
C VAL A 124 25.54 10.97 8.77
N TRP A 125 25.08 10.39 9.88
CA TRP A 125 23.87 9.58 9.94
C TRP A 125 22.61 10.26 9.35
N TRP A 126 22.43 11.56 9.54
CA TRP A 126 21.26 12.28 9.02
C TRP A 126 21.31 12.43 7.49
N LYS A 127 22.50 12.54 6.87
CA LYS A 127 22.64 12.54 5.40
C LYS A 127 22.25 11.18 4.82
N LYS A 128 22.68 10.10 5.49
CA LYS A 128 22.28 8.72 5.14
C LYS A 128 20.77 8.55 5.23
N LEU A 129 20.18 9.03 6.32
CA LEU A 129 18.73 8.96 6.56
C LEU A 129 17.94 9.72 5.48
N ILE A 130 18.35 10.95 5.15
CA ILE A 130 17.68 11.72 4.08
C ILE A 130 17.76 10.97 2.75
N VAL A 131 18.93 10.49 2.34
CA VAL A 131 19.06 9.72 1.08
C VAL A 131 18.12 8.53 1.05
N MET A 132 18.09 7.73 2.11
CA MET A 132 17.27 6.51 2.15
C MET A 132 15.78 6.80 2.32
N ALA A 133 15.40 7.87 3.00
CA ALA A 133 13.99 8.25 3.14
C ALA A 133 13.43 8.92 1.87
N SER A 134 14.27 9.59 1.07
CA SER A 134 13.78 10.39 -0.06
C SER A 134 13.13 9.57 -1.17
N GLY A 135 13.57 8.33 -1.46
CA GLY A 135 12.87 7.47 -2.42
C GLY A 135 11.44 7.14 -2.01
N PRO A 136 11.21 6.51 -0.84
CA PRO A 136 9.87 6.25 -0.32
C PRO A 136 9.02 7.52 -0.18
N LEU A 137 9.61 8.65 0.21
CA LEU A 137 8.89 9.93 0.28
C LEU A 137 8.43 10.44 -1.09
N VAL A 138 9.17 10.19 -2.17
CA VAL A 138 8.70 10.48 -3.53
C VAL A 138 7.45 9.65 -3.85
N ASN A 139 7.39 8.39 -3.44
CA ASN A 139 6.17 7.58 -3.63
C ASN A 139 4.98 8.14 -2.84
N VAL A 140 5.19 8.59 -1.59
CA VAL A 140 4.14 9.30 -0.83
C VAL A 140 3.68 10.56 -1.58
N ALA A 141 4.62 11.33 -2.12
CA ALA A 141 4.29 12.54 -2.90
C ALA A 141 3.52 12.21 -4.19
N ILE A 142 3.89 11.13 -4.90
CA ILE A 142 3.15 10.65 -6.08
C ILE A 142 1.73 10.25 -5.67
N ALA A 143 1.57 9.46 -4.61
CA ALA A 143 0.25 9.06 -4.11
C ALA A 143 -0.60 10.30 -3.75
N PHE A 144 -0.01 11.27 -3.05
CA PHE A 144 -0.69 12.51 -2.67
C PHE A 144 -1.15 13.32 -3.90
N VAL A 145 -0.30 13.46 -4.92
CA VAL A 145 -0.64 14.18 -6.16
C VAL A 145 -1.72 13.44 -6.96
N LEU A 146 -1.63 12.11 -7.05
CA LEU A 146 -2.62 11.32 -7.79
C LEU A 146 -3.99 11.31 -7.09
N PHE A 147 -4.02 11.08 -5.77
CA PHE A 147 -5.27 11.17 -5.00
C PHE A 147 -5.81 12.59 -4.96
N GLY A 148 -4.95 13.60 -4.80
CA GLY A 148 -5.35 15.01 -4.84
C GLY A 148 -5.97 15.38 -6.18
N GLY A 149 -5.31 15.05 -7.28
CA GLY A 149 -5.86 15.26 -8.63
C GLY A 149 -7.17 14.51 -8.84
N LEU A 150 -7.26 13.26 -8.38
CA LEU A 150 -8.48 12.46 -8.46
C LEU A 150 -9.65 13.11 -7.70
N PHE A 151 -9.49 13.37 -6.41
CA PHE A 151 -10.58 13.84 -5.56
C PHE A 151 -10.96 15.30 -5.80
N MET A 152 -10.00 16.16 -6.17
CA MET A 152 -10.28 17.58 -6.39
C MET A 152 -10.83 17.86 -7.80
N LEU A 153 -10.36 17.13 -8.84
CA LEU A 153 -10.77 17.40 -10.22
C LEU A 153 -11.97 16.54 -10.66
N TYR A 154 -11.94 15.24 -10.36
CA TYR A 154 -13.00 14.30 -10.71
C TYR A 154 -14.02 14.19 -9.58
N GLY A 155 -13.55 13.93 -8.36
CA GLY A 155 -14.39 13.79 -7.18
C GLY A 155 -14.14 12.48 -6.44
N ALA A 156 -14.71 12.39 -5.23
CA ALA A 156 -14.79 11.17 -4.45
C ALA A 156 -16.26 10.74 -4.37
N GLY A 157 -16.49 9.43 -4.31
CA GLY A 157 -17.81 8.89 -3.95
C GLY A 157 -18.11 9.24 -2.50
N VAL A 158 -19.07 10.13 -2.30
CA VAL A 158 -19.54 10.55 -0.98
C VAL A 158 -20.91 9.94 -0.69
N PRO A 159 -21.06 9.25 0.46
CA PRO A 159 -22.33 8.64 0.84
C PRO A 159 -23.35 9.73 1.16
N GLN A 160 -24.46 9.72 0.41
CA GLN A 160 -25.58 10.63 0.63
C GLN A 160 -26.47 10.10 1.78
N THR A 161 -27.27 10.98 2.37
CA THR A 161 -28.34 10.58 3.30
C THR A 161 -29.54 9.94 2.59
N THR A 162 -29.51 9.87 1.26
CA THR A 162 -30.48 9.19 0.41
C THR A 162 -30.19 7.70 0.35
N ILE A 163 -31.21 6.86 0.51
CA ILE A 163 -31.09 5.41 0.49
C ILE A 163 -31.03 4.92 -0.96
N ALA A 164 -29.96 4.19 -1.33
CA ALA A 164 -29.87 3.51 -2.62
C ALA A 164 -30.39 2.07 -2.56
N THR A 165 -30.18 1.38 -1.45
CA THR A 165 -30.67 0.00 -1.29
C THR A 165 -31.25 -0.23 0.10
N VAL A 166 -32.33 -1.01 0.13
CA VAL A 166 -32.93 -1.55 1.34
C VAL A 166 -32.72 -3.06 1.28
N THR A 167 -32.01 -3.61 2.26
CA THR A 167 -31.73 -5.05 2.32
C THR A 167 -33.02 -5.80 2.65
N ASP A 168 -33.30 -6.90 1.97
CA ASP A 168 -34.54 -7.65 2.21
C ASP A 168 -34.55 -8.44 3.51
N CYS A 169 -33.42 -9.04 3.86
CA CYS A 169 -33.28 -9.91 5.03
C CYS A 169 -31.95 -9.71 5.75
N VAL A 170 -31.85 -10.27 6.93
CA VAL A 170 -30.67 -10.22 7.79
C VAL A 170 -29.89 -11.51 7.60
N ILE A 171 -28.70 -11.41 7.02
CA ILE A 171 -27.80 -12.55 6.86
C ILE A 171 -26.77 -12.50 8.01
N PRO A 172 -26.69 -13.55 8.87
CA PRO A 172 -25.66 -13.63 9.89
C PRO A 172 -24.26 -13.61 9.26
N ALA A 173 -23.30 -12.93 9.89
CA ALA A 173 -21.93 -12.81 9.37
C ALA A 173 -21.25 -14.17 9.12
N SER A 174 -21.57 -15.20 9.90
CA SER A 174 -21.05 -16.56 9.73
C SER A 174 -21.57 -17.27 8.46
N GLN A 175 -22.65 -16.76 7.87
CA GLN A 175 -23.29 -17.31 6.66
C GLN A 175 -23.22 -16.32 5.49
N ALA A 176 -22.63 -15.14 5.70
CA ALA A 176 -22.48 -14.12 4.67
C ALA A 176 -21.41 -14.57 3.66
N SER A 177 -21.86 -15.00 2.48
CA SER A 177 -21.03 -15.14 1.29
C SER A 177 -21.52 -14.17 0.22
N ALA A 178 -20.67 -13.85 -0.77
CA ALA A 178 -21.00 -12.92 -1.84
C ALA A 178 -22.28 -13.31 -2.63
N ASP A 179 -22.64 -14.60 -2.60
CA ASP A 179 -23.75 -15.15 -3.39
C ASP A 179 -24.97 -15.56 -2.56
N ARG A 180 -24.96 -15.41 -1.22
CA ARG A 180 -26.10 -15.79 -0.39
C ARG A 180 -27.25 -14.80 -0.57
N LYS A 181 -28.32 -15.26 -1.20
CA LYS A 181 -29.60 -14.56 -1.28
C LYS A 181 -30.45 -14.87 -0.05
N CYS A 182 -31.41 -13.99 0.25
CA CYS A 182 -32.44 -14.26 1.25
C CYS A 182 -33.16 -15.57 0.93
N GLN A 183 -33.28 -16.43 1.95
CA GLN A 183 -33.97 -17.71 1.89
C GLN A 183 -35.18 -17.71 2.82
N ASP A 184 -36.09 -18.65 2.60
CA ASP A 184 -37.23 -18.88 3.47
C ASP A 184 -36.74 -19.24 4.89
N GLY A 185 -37.10 -18.39 5.87
CA GLY A 185 -36.66 -18.51 7.26
C GLY A 185 -35.65 -17.45 7.72
N ASP A 186 -35.05 -16.69 6.78
CA ASP A 186 -34.24 -15.53 7.14
C ASP A 186 -35.14 -14.41 7.68
N GLN A 187 -34.68 -13.72 8.74
CA GLN A 187 -35.42 -12.62 9.34
C GLN A 187 -35.43 -11.41 8.38
N GLU A 188 -36.60 -10.78 8.17
CA GLU A 188 -36.67 -9.53 7.41
C GLU A 188 -35.83 -8.42 8.05
N SER A 189 -35.25 -7.55 7.23
CA SER A 189 -34.49 -6.42 7.76
C SER A 189 -35.40 -5.42 8.47
N PRO A 190 -34.93 -4.76 9.55
CA PRO A 190 -35.68 -3.71 10.21
C PRO A 190 -36.14 -2.59 9.29
N ALA A 191 -35.34 -2.25 8.27
CA ALA A 191 -35.67 -1.25 7.28
C ALA A 191 -36.82 -1.69 6.36
N LYS A 192 -36.83 -2.95 5.93
CA LYS A 192 -37.94 -3.49 5.13
C LYS A 192 -39.23 -3.51 5.94
N THR A 193 -39.18 -4.01 7.18
CA THR A 193 -40.35 -4.06 8.06
C THR A 193 -40.90 -2.66 8.39
N ALA A 194 -40.04 -1.64 8.50
CA ALA A 194 -40.47 -0.26 8.71
C ALA A 194 -41.01 0.43 7.44
N GLY A 195 -40.86 -0.19 6.26
CA GLY A 195 -41.32 0.37 4.99
C GLY A 195 -40.41 1.46 4.42
N PHE A 196 -39.10 1.39 4.66
CA PHE A 196 -38.12 2.22 3.94
C PHE A 196 -38.15 1.89 2.44
N LYS A 197 -37.89 2.90 1.61
CA LYS A 197 -37.85 2.77 0.15
C LYS A 197 -36.57 3.38 -0.40
N VAL A 198 -36.13 2.86 -1.55
CA VAL A 198 -35.07 3.49 -2.35
C VAL A 198 -35.50 4.92 -2.71
N GLY A 199 -34.59 5.87 -2.51
CA GLY A 199 -34.84 7.30 -2.69
C GLY A 199 -35.28 8.05 -1.43
N ASP A 200 -35.59 7.37 -0.32
CA ASP A 200 -35.86 8.05 0.94
C ASP A 200 -34.61 8.77 1.45
N LYS A 201 -34.74 10.03 1.86
CA LYS A 201 -33.65 10.81 2.45
C LYS A 201 -33.79 10.85 3.96
N ILE A 202 -32.83 10.27 4.69
CA ILE A 202 -32.84 10.27 6.15
C ILE A 202 -32.51 11.69 6.66
N LEU A 203 -33.41 12.24 7.49
CA LEU A 203 -33.27 13.57 8.09
C LEU A 203 -32.90 13.52 9.57
N SER A 204 -33.38 12.51 10.31
CA SER A 204 -33.03 12.33 11.72
C SER A 204 -33.08 10.87 12.15
N PHE A 205 -32.30 10.53 13.18
CA PHE A 205 -32.30 9.24 13.86
C PHE A 205 -32.40 9.46 15.37
N ASN A 206 -33.46 8.93 15.99
CA ASN A 206 -33.77 9.10 17.43
C ASN A 206 -33.71 10.57 17.89
N GLY A 207 -34.34 11.47 17.11
CA GLY A 207 -34.36 12.91 17.38
C GLY A 207 -33.05 13.66 17.08
N THR A 208 -31.97 12.95 16.73
CA THR A 208 -30.70 13.56 16.30
C THR A 208 -30.76 13.84 14.80
N LYS A 209 -30.62 15.12 14.41
CA LYS A 209 -30.57 15.51 12.99
C LYS A 209 -29.35 14.90 12.31
N ILE A 210 -29.53 14.38 11.11
CA ILE A 210 -28.50 13.74 10.30
C ILE A 210 -28.20 14.61 9.09
N ASP A 211 -26.97 15.10 9.02
CA ASP A 211 -26.48 15.90 7.89
C ASP A 211 -25.50 15.09 7.00
N SER A 212 -24.93 13.99 7.51
CA SER A 212 -24.07 13.09 6.74
C SER A 212 -24.27 11.62 7.11
N TRP A 213 -23.96 10.72 6.18
CA TRP A 213 -24.03 9.28 6.43
C TRP A 213 -23.04 8.80 7.49
N ASP A 214 -21.90 9.48 7.62
CA ASP A 214 -20.87 9.18 8.62
C ASP A 214 -21.34 9.48 10.05
N GLN A 215 -22.33 10.38 10.23
CA GLN A 215 -23.01 10.58 11.52
C GLN A 215 -24.03 9.48 11.80
N LEU A 216 -24.73 9.01 10.76
CA LEU A 216 -25.79 8.02 10.90
C LEU A 216 -25.26 6.62 11.28
N THR A 217 -24.15 6.20 10.67
CA THR A 217 -23.62 4.84 10.85
C THR A 217 -23.29 4.52 12.32
N PRO A 218 -22.56 5.38 13.07
CA PRO A 218 -22.31 5.17 14.50
C PRO A 218 -23.59 5.13 15.34
N LEU A 219 -24.59 5.95 15.02
CA LEU A 219 -25.87 5.99 15.76
C LEU A 219 -26.65 4.69 15.59
N ILE A 220 -26.74 4.17 14.36
CA ILE A 220 -27.36 2.86 14.10
C ILE A 220 -26.60 1.76 14.85
N ARG A 221 -25.26 1.73 14.75
CA ARG A 221 -24.42 0.72 15.40
C ARG A 221 -24.57 0.73 16.92
N ALA A 222 -24.69 1.92 17.52
CA ALA A 222 -24.85 2.09 18.96
C ALA A 222 -26.27 1.80 19.47
N ASN A 223 -27.27 1.76 18.59
CA ASN A 223 -28.68 1.52 18.98
C ASN A 223 -28.98 0.06 19.32
N THR A 224 -28.09 -0.88 18.98
CA THR A 224 -28.21 -2.32 19.27
C THR A 224 -29.57 -2.90 18.85
N ASP A 225 -30.32 -3.48 19.78
CA ASP A 225 -31.65 -4.07 19.65
C ASP A 225 -32.78 -3.14 20.14
N LYS A 226 -32.53 -1.82 20.21
CA LYS A 226 -33.49 -0.86 20.76
C LYS A 226 -34.45 -0.30 19.68
N PRO A 227 -35.59 0.26 20.11
CA PRO A 227 -36.44 1.05 19.24
C PRO A 227 -35.66 2.19 18.57
N ALA A 228 -35.98 2.45 17.32
CA ALA A 228 -35.45 3.52 16.51
C ALA A 228 -36.60 4.29 15.86
N GLU A 229 -36.58 5.61 16.01
CA GLU A 229 -37.44 6.55 15.31
C GLU A 229 -36.61 7.30 14.27
N ILE A 230 -36.97 7.14 13.00
CA ILE A 230 -36.24 7.72 11.88
C ILE A 230 -37.19 8.62 11.10
N VAL A 231 -36.81 9.87 10.93
CA VAL A 231 -37.55 10.79 10.05
C VAL A 231 -36.90 10.74 8.68
N VAL A 232 -37.69 10.45 7.65
CA VAL A 232 -37.27 10.45 6.25
C VAL A 232 -38.06 11.49 5.46
N GLU A 233 -37.44 12.04 4.43
CA GLU A 233 -38.11 12.80 3.39
C GLU A 233 -38.37 11.89 2.19
N ARG A 234 -39.64 11.80 1.79
CA ARG A 234 -40.12 11.02 0.64
C ARG A 234 -41.02 11.89 -0.20
N ASN A 235 -40.66 12.11 -1.46
CA ASN A 235 -41.40 12.99 -2.38
C ASN A 235 -41.66 14.41 -1.81
N GLY A 236 -40.73 14.93 -1.00
CA GLY A 236 -40.84 16.26 -0.38
C GLY A 236 -41.74 16.33 0.87
N ALA A 237 -42.33 15.21 1.31
CA ALA A 237 -43.04 15.10 2.58
C ALA A 237 -42.17 14.38 3.62
N GLN A 238 -42.30 14.77 4.89
CA GLN A 238 -41.62 14.08 5.99
C GLN A 238 -42.49 12.95 6.54
N ASP A 239 -41.96 11.74 6.53
CA ASP A 239 -42.55 10.56 7.14
C ASP A 239 -41.70 10.14 8.36
N THR A 240 -42.36 9.71 9.44
CA THR A 240 -41.67 9.13 10.61
C THR A 240 -41.84 7.63 10.60
N LEU A 241 -40.74 6.91 10.40
CA LEU A 241 -40.68 5.45 10.42
C LEU A 241 -40.19 4.98 11.78
N ARG A 242 -40.83 3.93 12.32
CA ARG A 242 -40.47 3.33 13.60
C ARG A 242 -40.17 1.85 13.41
N THR A 243 -39.04 1.42 13.93
CA THR A 243 -38.61 0.01 13.90
C THR A 243 -37.69 -0.28 15.06
N ASN A 244 -37.41 -1.54 15.33
CA ASN A 244 -36.34 -1.91 16.26
C ASN A 244 -35.11 -2.25 15.41
N THR A 245 -33.97 -1.63 15.70
CA THR A 245 -32.72 -2.16 15.16
C THR A 245 -32.49 -3.55 15.75
N ILE A 246 -31.66 -4.35 15.10
CA ILE A 246 -31.31 -5.68 15.61
C ILE A 246 -29.81 -5.78 15.80
N ILE A 247 -29.38 -6.68 16.66
CA ILE A 247 -27.95 -6.99 16.79
C ILE A 247 -27.55 -7.89 15.62
N ASN A 248 -26.64 -7.39 14.79
CA ASN A 248 -25.94 -8.20 13.80
C ASN A 248 -24.43 -8.16 14.06
N GLN A 249 -23.72 -9.18 13.59
CA GLN A 249 -22.26 -9.18 13.61
C GLN A 249 -21.75 -8.52 12.33
N VAL A 250 -20.83 -7.58 12.49
CA VAL A 250 -20.09 -6.98 11.37
C VAL A 250 -18.60 -7.10 11.65
N ARG A 251 -17.77 -7.11 10.63
CA ARG A 251 -16.31 -6.97 10.84
C ARG A 251 -16.05 -5.63 11.50
N GLU A 252 -15.21 -5.63 12.53
CA GLU A 252 -14.82 -4.44 13.29
C GLU A 252 -14.26 -3.35 12.36
N GLU A 253 -13.42 -3.78 11.42
CA GLU A 253 -12.83 -2.97 10.37
C GLU A 253 -12.75 -3.79 9.07
N ALA A 254 -12.67 -3.12 7.92
CA ALA A 254 -12.45 -3.79 6.65
C ALA A 254 -11.16 -4.63 6.71
N GLY A 255 -11.24 -5.91 6.32
CA GLY A 255 -10.14 -6.86 6.41
C GLY A 255 -9.74 -7.35 7.81
N SER A 256 -10.54 -7.07 8.87
CA SER A 256 -10.37 -7.66 10.21
C SER A 256 -11.10 -9.00 10.34
N ASP A 257 -10.47 -9.98 11.01
CA ASP A 257 -11.12 -11.25 11.40
C ASP A 257 -11.91 -11.16 12.71
N LYS A 258 -11.91 -9.97 13.34
CA LYS A 258 -12.74 -9.71 14.52
C LYS A 258 -14.13 -9.24 14.10
N PHE A 259 -15.13 -9.91 14.63
CA PHE A 259 -16.53 -9.52 14.51
C PHE A 259 -16.98 -8.79 15.77
N VAL A 260 -17.66 -7.66 15.57
CA VAL A 260 -18.31 -6.88 16.62
C VAL A 260 -19.82 -6.95 16.44
N SER A 261 -20.53 -7.05 17.56
CA SER A 261 -21.99 -7.04 17.57
C SER A 261 -22.46 -5.59 17.64
N VAL A 262 -23.20 -5.15 16.63
CA VAL A 262 -23.67 -3.77 16.50
C VAL A 262 -25.13 -3.75 16.08
N GLY A 263 -25.81 -2.62 16.29
CA GLY A 263 -27.13 -2.37 15.73
C GLY A 263 -27.09 -2.37 14.19
N PHE A 264 -28.10 -2.99 13.60
CA PHE A 264 -28.28 -3.13 12.16
C PHE A 264 -29.69 -2.68 11.76
N LEU A 265 -29.76 -1.87 10.70
CA LEU A 265 -31.01 -1.35 10.14
C LEU A 265 -31.35 -1.99 8.77
N GLY A 266 -30.35 -2.19 7.89
CA GLY A 266 -30.56 -2.76 6.55
C GLY A 266 -30.76 -1.72 5.45
N VAL A 267 -30.04 -0.59 5.51
CA VAL A 267 -30.05 0.46 4.48
C VAL A 267 -28.61 0.76 4.04
N SER A 268 -28.42 1.05 2.74
CA SER A 268 -27.14 1.53 2.21
C SER A 268 -27.32 2.87 1.49
N PRO A 269 -26.32 3.77 1.58
CA PRO A 269 -26.42 5.10 1.00
C PRO A 269 -26.27 5.06 -0.52
N GLU A 270 -26.90 6.01 -1.19
CA GLU A 270 -26.51 6.41 -2.53
C GLU A 270 -25.10 7.01 -2.51
N GLN A 271 -24.26 6.56 -3.44
CA GLN A 271 -22.91 7.09 -3.63
C GLN A 271 -22.95 8.12 -4.75
N LYS A 272 -22.61 9.37 -4.43
CA LYS A 272 -22.55 10.43 -5.44
C LYS A 272 -21.12 10.94 -5.56
N VAL A 273 -20.64 11.09 -6.78
CA VAL A 273 -19.30 11.64 -7.02
C VAL A 273 -19.36 13.16 -6.86
N GLU A 274 -18.67 13.68 -5.85
CA GLU A 274 -18.56 15.11 -5.60
C GLU A 274 -17.10 15.53 -5.47
N ARG A 275 -16.77 16.72 -6.00
CA ARG A 275 -15.42 17.28 -5.89
C ARG A 275 -15.11 17.61 -4.44
N GLN A 276 -13.89 17.28 -4.04
CA GLN A 276 -13.40 17.45 -2.69
C GLN A 276 -12.39 18.59 -2.61
N ASP A 277 -12.18 19.10 -1.41
CA ASP A 277 -11.18 20.13 -1.14
C ASP A 277 -9.83 19.51 -0.73
N PHE A 278 -8.85 20.38 -0.47
CA PHE A 278 -7.52 19.94 -0.05
C PHE A 278 -7.53 19.29 1.34
N ALA A 279 -8.40 19.73 2.24
CA ALA A 279 -8.49 19.18 3.59
C ALA A 279 -8.94 17.71 3.55
N PHE A 280 -9.95 17.40 2.73
CA PHE A 280 -10.37 16.03 2.46
C PHE A 280 -9.22 15.17 1.95
N VAL A 281 -8.38 15.68 1.03
CA VAL A 281 -7.23 14.91 0.51
C VAL A 281 -6.24 14.58 1.62
N VAL A 282 -5.94 15.54 2.51
CA VAL A 282 -5.03 15.32 3.65
C VAL A 282 -5.61 14.28 4.61
N ASP A 283 -6.88 14.40 4.98
CA ASP A 283 -7.56 13.46 5.87
C ASP A 283 -7.61 12.06 5.26
N LYS A 284 -7.98 11.96 3.97
CA LYS A 284 -8.03 10.69 3.25
C LYS A 284 -6.65 10.05 3.12
N MET A 285 -5.61 10.83 2.89
CA MET A 285 -4.23 10.32 2.89
C MET A 285 -3.84 9.77 4.27
N GLY A 286 -4.27 10.41 5.35
CA GLY A 286 -4.11 9.91 6.72
C GLY A 286 -4.80 8.56 6.93
N GLU A 287 -6.09 8.47 6.57
CA GLU A 287 -6.88 7.23 6.66
C GLU A 287 -6.24 6.09 5.86
N LEU A 288 -5.89 6.35 4.59
CA LEU A 288 -5.27 5.36 3.71
C LEU A 288 -3.90 4.92 4.23
N THR A 289 -3.13 5.82 4.83
CA THR A 289 -1.85 5.49 5.47
C THR A 289 -2.07 4.54 6.65
N VAL A 290 -3.02 4.84 7.55
CA VAL A 290 -3.36 3.99 8.69
C VAL A 290 -3.87 2.62 8.22
N ALA A 291 -4.77 2.60 7.24
CA ALA A 291 -5.30 1.36 6.66
C ALA A 291 -4.18 0.52 6.04
N THR A 292 -3.23 1.16 5.35
CA THR A 292 -2.09 0.46 4.73
C THR A 292 -1.13 -0.09 5.78
N VAL A 293 -0.85 0.64 6.86
CA VAL A 293 -0.03 0.15 7.98
C VAL A 293 -0.70 -1.07 8.65
N LYS A 294 -2.01 -1.02 8.89
CA LYS A 294 -2.78 -2.17 9.39
C LYS A 294 -2.72 -3.35 8.44
N ALA A 295 -2.89 -3.12 7.13
CA ALA A 295 -2.79 -4.14 6.11
C ALA A 295 -1.39 -4.79 6.05
N LEU A 296 -0.32 -4.00 6.22
CA LEU A 296 1.05 -4.50 6.33
C LEU A 296 1.27 -5.36 7.58
N GLY A 297 0.68 -4.96 8.71
CA GLY A 297 0.72 -5.74 9.96
C GLY A 297 0.02 -7.10 9.84
N ASN A 298 -1.13 -7.14 9.15
CA ASN A 298 -1.92 -8.36 8.94
C ASN A 298 -1.45 -9.17 7.70
N PHE A 299 -0.44 -8.69 6.98
CA PHE A 299 0.04 -9.29 5.74
C PHE A 299 0.47 -10.75 5.88
N PRO A 300 1.22 -11.16 6.93
CA PRO A 300 1.64 -12.56 7.10
C PRO A 300 0.46 -13.54 7.22
N GLU A 301 -0.59 -13.16 7.96
CA GLU A 301 -1.79 -13.97 8.13
C GLU A 301 -2.56 -14.11 6.81
N LYS A 302 -2.74 -12.99 6.09
CA LYS A 302 -3.42 -13.02 4.78
C LYS A 302 -2.69 -13.88 3.74
N LEU A 303 -1.36 -13.99 3.81
CA LEU A 303 -0.58 -14.89 2.94
C LEU A 303 -0.87 -16.38 3.19
N VAL A 304 -1.19 -16.76 4.43
CA VAL A 304 -1.63 -18.13 4.72
C VAL A 304 -2.98 -18.40 4.06
N GLY A 305 -3.90 -17.43 4.09
CA GLY A 305 -5.16 -17.49 3.35
C GLY A 305 -4.95 -17.64 1.85
N VAL A 306 -4.01 -16.87 1.27
CA VAL A 306 -3.60 -16.98 -0.14
C VAL A 306 -3.11 -18.41 -0.45
N ALA A 307 -2.19 -18.94 0.35
CA ALA A 307 -1.65 -20.29 0.13
C ALA A 307 -2.74 -21.37 0.16
N LYS A 308 -3.70 -21.28 1.09
CA LYS A 308 -4.85 -22.19 1.16
C LYS A 308 -5.75 -22.06 -0.07
N SER A 309 -5.95 -20.86 -0.59
CA SER A 309 -6.79 -20.62 -1.78
C SER A 309 -6.24 -21.24 -3.07
N ILE A 310 -4.92 -21.48 -3.14
CA ILE A 310 -4.29 -22.16 -4.29
C ILE A 310 -4.64 -23.65 -4.33
N VAL A 311 -4.82 -24.29 -3.18
CA VAL A 311 -5.10 -25.74 -3.06
C VAL A 311 -6.59 -26.06 -2.96
N GLY A 312 -7.47 -25.13 -3.33
CA GLY A 312 -8.92 -25.31 -3.36
C GLY A 312 -9.71 -24.59 -2.27
N GLY A 313 -9.06 -23.76 -1.45
CA GLY A 313 -9.75 -22.84 -0.55
C GLY A 313 -10.36 -21.64 -1.27
N GLU A 314 -11.31 -20.97 -0.63
CA GLU A 314 -11.88 -19.71 -1.14
C GLU A 314 -10.86 -18.57 -1.08
N ARG A 315 -10.95 -17.66 -2.06
CA ARG A 315 -10.10 -16.48 -2.18
C ARG A 315 -10.83 -15.28 -1.60
N ASP A 316 -10.33 -14.75 -0.49
CA ASP A 316 -10.88 -13.52 0.09
C ASP A 316 -10.65 -12.32 -0.85
N GLN A 317 -11.64 -11.44 -0.98
CA GLN A 317 -11.56 -10.24 -1.84
C GLN A 317 -10.51 -9.25 -1.33
N ASP A 318 -10.31 -9.18 -0.01
CA ASP A 318 -9.33 -8.30 0.62
C ASP A 318 -7.93 -8.93 0.72
N SER A 319 -7.69 -10.04 0.02
CA SER A 319 -6.41 -10.73 0.06
C SER A 319 -5.34 -9.98 -0.76
N PRO A 320 -4.06 -10.05 -0.36
CA PRO A 320 -2.97 -9.46 -1.11
C PRO A 320 -2.92 -9.98 -2.54
N MET A 321 -2.58 -9.11 -3.48
CA MET A 321 -2.41 -9.45 -4.90
C MET A 321 -1.02 -9.07 -5.39
N SER A 322 -0.53 -9.78 -6.41
CA SER A 322 0.70 -9.46 -7.12
C SER A 322 0.47 -8.38 -8.18
N VAL A 323 1.57 -7.95 -8.83
CA VAL A 323 1.52 -7.08 -10.02
C VAL A 323 0.66 -7.69 -11.14
N VAL A 324 0.61 -9.02 -11.24
CA VAL A 324 -0.23 -9.74 -12.22
C VAL A 324 -1.71 -9.59 -11.85
N GLY A 325 -2.07 -9.78 -10.58
CA GLY A 325 -3.44 -9.57 -10.08
C GLY A 325 -3.92 -8.13 -10.29
N ALA A 326 -3.09 -7.14 -9.91
CA ALA A 326 -3.39 -5.72 -10.14
C ALA A 326 -3.58 -5.39 -11.63
N SER A 327 -2.77 -5.99 -12.51
CA SER A 327 -2.90 -5.80 -13.98
C SER A 327 -4.17 -6.45 -14.53
N ARG A 328 -4.59 -7.61 -14.00
CA ARG A 328 -5.85 -8.27 -14.36
C ARG A 328 -7.04 -7.41 -13.96
N VAL A 329 -7.06 -6.94 -12.71
CA VAL A 329 -8.06 -6.02 -12.18
C VAL A 329 -8.15 -4.74 -13.00
N ALA A 330 -7.00 -4.12 -13.31
CA ALA A 330 -6.94 -2.95 -14.18
C ALA A 330 -7.51 -3.23 -15.58
N GLY A 331 -7.21 -4.40 -16.16
CA GLY A 331 -7.77 -4.84 -17.44
C GLY A 331 -9.29 -5.07 -17.39
N GLU A 332 -9.77 -5.70 -16.33
CA GLU A 332 -11.19 -5.96 -16.09
C GLU A 332 -11.98 -4.64 -16.07
N VAL A 333 -11.55 -3.68 -15.25
CA VAL A 333 -12.14 -2.33 -15.16
C VAL A 333 -12.04 -1.58 -16.49
N ALA A 334 -10.89 -1.63 -17.18
CA ALA A 334 -10.73 -0.95 -18.45
C ALA A 334 -11.62 -1.54 -19.56
N SER A 335 -11.97 -2.83 -19.45
CA SER A 335 -12.85 -3.55 -20.39
C SER A 335 -14.34 -3.52 -20.02
N ASN A 336 -14.68 -3.12 -18.78
CA ASN A 336 -16.06 -3.09 -18.30
C ASN A 336 -16.86 -1.98 -19.02
N ASN A 337 -17.89 -2.37 -19.79
CA ASN A 337 -18.72 -1.46 -20.57
C ASN A 337 -19.78 -0.69 -19.75
N GLU A 338 -20.08 -1.14 -18.54
CA GLU A 338 -21.02 -0.49 -17.63
C GLU A 338 -20.40 0.76 -17.00
N LEU A 339 -19.08 0.77 -16.81
CA LEU A 339 -18.35 1.92 -16.31
C LEU A 339 -18.21 3.00 -17.39
N THR A 340 -18.48 4.25 -17.02
CA THR A 340 -18.15 5.43 -17.80
C THR A 340 -16.63 5.57 -17.97
N GLY A 341 -16.19 6.30 -19.01
CA GLY A 341 -14.76 6.55 -19.22
C GLY A 341 -14.09 7.27 -18.03
N GLY A 342 -14.83 8.14 -17.34
CA GLY A 342 -14.37 8.82 -16.13
C GLY A 342 -14.13 7.85 -14.97
N GLU A 343 -15.05 6.93 -14.72
CA GLU A 343 -14.92 5.93 -13.65
C GLU A 343 -13.75 4.98 -13.87
N ARG A 344 -13.51 4.57 -15.12
CA ARG A 344 -12.36 3.72 -15.47
C ARG A 344 -11.03 4.43 -15.18
N ILE A 345 -10.91 5.69 -15.59
CA ILE A 345 -9.70 6.48 -15.34
C ILE A 345 -9.53 6.71 -13.83
N ALA A 346 -10.61 7.07 -13.14
CA ALA A 346 -10.62 7.28 -11.70
C ALA A 346 -10.12 6.04 -10.94
N PHE A 347 -10.61 4.85 -11.31
CA PHE A 347 -10.15 3.60 -10.73
C PHE A 347 -8.67 3.34 -11.00
N LEU A 348 -8.21 3.46 -12.25
CA LEU A 348 -6.79 3.23 -12.60
C LEU A 348 -5.85 4.20 -11.88
N VAL A 349 -6.23 5.48 -11.77
CA VAL A 349 -5.48 6.47 -10.99
C VAL A 349 -5.47 6.11 -9.51
N SER A 350 -6.61 5.70 -8.94
CA SER A 350 -6.70 5.28 -7.54
C SER A 350 -5.82 4.06 -7.24
N LEU A 351 -5.75 3.09 -8.17
CA LEU A 351 -4.93 1.90 -8.05
C LEU A 351 -3.43 2.23 -8.12
N LEU A 352 -3.04 3.13 -9.02
CA LEU A 352 -1.66 3.59 -9.10
C LEU A 352 -1.26 4.39 -7.86
N ALA A 353 -2.16 5.22 -7.33
CA ALA A 353 -1.95 6.01 -6.12
C ALA A 353 -1.82 5.13 -4.87
N SER A 354 -2.71 4.15 -4.70
CA SER A 354 -2.66 3.20 -3.58
C SER A 354 -1.42 2.31 -3.64
N LEU A 355 -1.01 1.87 -4.84
CA LEU A 355 0.23 1.14 -5.03
C LEU A 355 1.46 1.97 -4.62
N ASN A 356 1.50 3.26 -4.99
CA ASN A 356 2.59 4.15 -4.58
C ASN A 356 2.65 4.29 -3.05
N LEU A 357 1.51 4.51 -2.39
CA LEU A 357 1.44 4.60 -0.93
C LEU A 357 1.89 3.29 -0.27
N PHE A 358 1.43 2.14 -0.78
CA PHE A 358 1.84 0.83 -0.29
C PHE A 358 3.34 0.61 -0.44
N LEU A 359 3.92 0.90 -1.62
CA LEU A 359 5.36 0.77 -1.86
C LEU A 359 6.18 1.69 -0.96
N ALA A 360 5.70 2.90 -0.67
CA ALA A 360 6.36 3.81 0.26
C ALA A 360 6.44 3.21 1.67
N LEU A 361 5.30 2.78 2.21
CA LEU A 361 5.19 2.24 3.56
C LEU A 361 5.90 0.89 3.69
N PHE A 362 5.86 0.06 2.64
CA PHE A 362 6.63 -1.18 2.59
C PHE A 362 8.13 -0.90 2.66
N ASN A 363 8.65 0.08 1.90
CA ASN A 363 10.08 0.41 1.96
C ASN A 363 10.53 1.04 3.28
N PHE A 364 9.63 1.60 4.09
CA PHE A 364 9.97 2.07 5.43
C PHE A 364 10.13 0.93 6.46
N ILE A 365 9.76 -0.31 6.13
CA ILE A 365 9.94 -1.45 7.02
C ILE A 365 11.45 -1.60 7.32
N PRO A 366 11.86 -1.70 8.60
CA PRO A 366 13.27 -1.74 9.01
C PRO A 366 13.93 -3.10 8.76
N LEU A 367 13.85 -3.59 7.52
CA LEU A 367 14.42 -4.84 7.06
C LEU A 367 15.29 -4.58 5.83
N LEU A 368 16.54 -5.01 5.86
CA LEU A 368 17.30 -5.19 4.62
C LEU A 368 16.62 -6.36 3.87
N PRO A 369 16.29 -6.27 2.57
CA PRO A 369 16.85 -5.45 1.49
C PRO A 369 16.15 -4.09 1.21
N LEU A 370 15.21 -3.66 2.04
CA LEU A 370 14.44 -2.42 1.84
C LEU A 370 15.21 -1.20 2.37
N ASP A 371 14.82 0.00 1.93
CA ASP A 371 15.46 1.26 2.33
C ASP A 371 15.43 1.47 3.86
N GLY A 372 14.33 1.06 4.49
CA GLY A 372 14.11 1.13 5.93
C GLY A 372 15.18 0.39 6.72
N GLY A 373 15.79 -0.67 6.17
CA GLY A 373 16.93 -1.35 6.80
C GLY A 373 18.16 -0.45 6.91
N HIS A 374 18.48 0.30 5.86
CA HIS A 374 19.57 1.30 5.87
C HIS A 374 19.22 2.51 6.74
N MET A 375 17.95 2.94 6.74
CA MET A 375 17.46 3.99 7.64
C MET A 375 17.60 3.60 9.11
N ALA A 376 17.19 2.38 9.48
CA ALA A 376 17.31 1.85 10.83
C ALA A 376 18.79 1.81 11.28
N GLY A 377 19.68 1.37 10.38
CA GLY A 377 21.12 1.40 10.62
C GLY A 377 21.66 2.82 10.87
N ALA A 378 21.23 3.81 10.08
CA ALA A 378 21.62 5.21 10.25
C ALA A 378 21.06 5.82 11.55
N ILE A 379 19.80 5.56 11.89
CA ILE A 379 19.18 6.01 13.15
C ILE A 379 19.95 5.42 14.34
N TRP A 380 20.26 4.12 14.29
CA TRP A 380 21.04 3.45 15.34
C TRP A 380 22.46 4.04 15.47
N GLU A 381 23.09 4.41 14.36
CA GLU A 381 24.35 5.14 14.36
C GLU A 381 24.23 6.49 15.08
N GLY A 382 23.18 7.26 14.78
CA GLY A 382 22.86 8.54 15.43
C GLY A 382 22.67 8.40 16.94
N ILE A 383 21.89 7.41 17.38
CA ILE A 383 21.63 7.12 18.80
C ILE A 383 22.94 6.80 19.54
N LYS A 384 23.77 5.89 19.01
CA LYS A 384 25.04 5.51 19.65
C LYS A 384 26.01 6.69 19.74
N ARG A 385 26.11 7.51 18.69
CA ARG A 385 26.95 8.72 18.67
C ARG A 385 26.45 9.75 19.68
N GLY A 386 25.14 9.94 19.79
CA GLY A 386 24.51 10.82 20.77
C GLY A 386 24.82 10.38 22.21
N PHE A 387 24.67 9.10 22.51
CA PHE A 387 24.96 8.54 23.82
C PHE A 387 26.46 8.60 24.17
N ALA A 388 27.33 8.32 23.21
CA ALA A 388 28.78 8.46 23.40
C ALA A 388 29.17 9.91 23.72
N LYS A 389 28.59 10.88 22.99
CA LYS A 389 28.79 12.32 23.25
C LYS A 389 28.30 12.72 24.64
N LEU A 390 27.14 12.24 25.05
CA LEU A 390 26.58 12.50 26.38
C LEU A 390 27.46 11.93 27.51
N LEU A 391 28.05 10.76 27.28
CA LEU A 391 28.94 10.08 28.23
C LEU A 391 30.42 10.48 28.12
N GLY A 392 30.77 11.45 27.27
CA GLY A 392 32.17 11.85 27.03
C GLY A 392 33.05 10.72 26.46
N ARG A 393 32.46 9.71 25.81
CA ARG A 393 33.16 8.57 25.22
C ARG A 393 33.59 8.87 23.77
N PRO A 394 34.67 8.22 23.28
CA PRO A 394 35.08 8.36 21.88
C PRO A 394 33.99 7.87 20.92
N ASP A 395 34.00 8.40 19.70
CA ASP A 395 33.05 8.07 18.65
C ASP A 395 33.04 6.55 18.37
N PRO A 396 31.89 5.86 18.55
CA PRO A 396 31.80 4.42 18.35
C PRO A 396 31.95 3.98 16.89
N GLY A 397 32.02 4.93 15.95
CA GLY A 397 32.16 4.70 14.52
C GLY A 397 30.85 4.25 13.86
N TYR A 398 30.95 3.79 12.62
CA TYR A 398 29.79 3.39 11.81
C TYR A 398 29.14 2.10 12.31
N VAL A 399 27.84 1.95 12.05
CA VAL A 399 27.14 0.68 12.26
C VAL A 399 27.46 -0.24 11.10
N ASP A 400 28.03 -1.41 11.40
CA ASP A 400 28.29 -2.44 10.41
C ASP A 400 26.98 -3.18 10.04
N VAL A 401 26.23 -2.58 9.12
CA VAL A 401 24.99 -3.15 8.59
C VAL A 401 25.23 -4.47 7.86
N ALA A 402 26.47 -4.77 7.45
CA ALA A 402 26.78 -6.03 6.79
C ALA A 402 26.59 -7.25 7.72
N LYS A 403 26.61 -7.05 9.04
CA LYS A 403 26.26 -8.10 10.02
C LYS A 403 24.80 -8.56 9.93
N LEU A 404 23.93 -7.74 9.34
CA LEU A 404 22.53 -8.06 9.13
C LEU A 404 22.29 -8.78 7.78
N LEU A 405 23.33 -9.00 6.95
CA LEU A 405 23.18 -9.67 5.65
C LEU A 405 22.52 -11.05 5.73
N PRO A 406 22.81 -11.94 6.71
CA PRO A 406 22.11 -13.23 6.78
C PRO A 406 20.60 -13.05 6.96
N ILE A 407 20.19 -12.11 7.82
CA ILE A 407 18.78 -11.75 8.01
C ILE A 407 18.24 -11.13 6.73
N ALA A 408 19.03 -10.29 6.04
CA ALA A 408 18.65 -9.68 4.78
C ALA A 408 18.38 -10.71 3.68
N TYR A 409 19.20 -11.75 3.57
CA TYR A 409 19.00 -12.82 2.61
C TYR A 409 17.76 -13.66 2.94
N VAL A 410 17.56 -14.00 4.22
CA VAL A 410 16.32 -14.67 4.65
C VAL A 410 15.10 -13.81 4.32
N ALA A 411 15.11 -12.53 4.67
CA ALA A 411 14.03 -11.60 4.36
C ALA A 411 13.81 -11.47 2.84
N ALA A 412 14.86 -11.32 2.04
CA ALA A 412 14.78 -11.26 0.59
C ALA A 412 14.21 -12.57 0.00
N SER A 413 14.66 -13.74 0.48
CA SER A 413 14.11 -15.03 0.07
C SER A 413 12.63 -15.15 0.41
N VAL A 414 12.23 -14.72 1.60
CA VAL A 414 10.82 -14.69 2.03
C VAL A 414 10.00 -13.78 1.11
N ILE A 415 10.47 -12.57 0.81
CA ILE A 415 9.80 -11.64 -0.13
C ILE A 415 9.66 -12.27 -1.52
N VAL A 416 10.70 -12.91 -2.04
CA VAL A 416 10.66 -13.59 -3.34
C VAL A 416 9.66 -14.74 -3.34
N VAL A 417 9.69 -15.60 -2.33
CA VAL A 417 8.74 -16.73 -2.20
C VAL A 417 7.31 -16.22 -2.09
N MET A 418 7.08 -15.18 -1.30
CA MET A 418 5.77 -14.54 -1.18
C MET A 418 5.30 -13.93 -2.50
N GLY A 419 6.19 -13.24 -3.23
CA GLY A 419 5.88 -12.71 -4.55
C GLY A 419 5.49 -13.80 -5.54
N VAL A 420 6.23 -14.91 -5.57
CA VAL A 420 5.91 -16.08 -6.41
C VAL A 420 4.57 -16.69 -5.99
N LEU A 421 4.32 -16.86 -4.70
CA LEU A 421 3.06 -17.36 -4.17
C LEU A 421 1.88 -16.51 -4.64
N LEU A 422 1.98 -15.17 -4.54
CA LEU A 422 0.93 -14.25 -4.97
C LEU A 422 0.71 -14.32 -6.48
N VAL A 423 1.77 -14.39 -7.28
CA VAL A 423 1.66 -14.56 -8.75
C VAL A 423 0.95 -15.88 -9.09
N ILE A 424 1.30 -16.98 -8.42
CA ILE A 424 0.64 -18.28 -8.62
C ILE A 424 -0.84 -18.18 -8.23
N ALA A 425 -1.15 -17.60 -7.06
CA ALA A 425 -2.52 -17.44 -6.60
C ALA A 425 -3.35 -16.61 -7.59
N ASP A 426 -2.82 -15.49 -8.06
CA ASP A 426 -3.52 -14.64 -9.02
C ASP A 426 -3.74 -15.34 -10.36
N ILE A 427 -2.91 -16.32 -10.74
CA ILE A 427 -3.09 -17.13 -11.96
C ILE A 427 -4.14 -18.22 -11.75
N VAL A 428 -4.05 -18.97 -10.65
CA VAL A 428 -4.85 -20.16 -10.36
C VAL A 428 -6.25 -19.81 -9.84
N ASN A 429 -6.35 -18.85 -8.93
CA ASN A 429 -7.58 -18.43 -8.26
C ASN A 429 -7.64 -16.88 -8.19
N PRO A 430 -7.85 -16.20 -9.34
CA PRO A 430 -7.82 -14.74 -9.42
C PRO A 430 -8.97 -14.11 -8.64
N ILE A 431 -8.69 -12.96 -8.03
CA ILE A 431 -9.73 -12.03 -7.57
C ILE A 431 -10.45 -11.48 -8.81
N ARG A 432 -11.79 -11.46 -8.77
CA ARG A 432 -12.65 -10.86 -9.80
C ARG A 432 -13.46 -9.75 -9.16
N LEU A 433 -13.48 -8.57 -9.77
CA LEU A 433 -14.23 -7.43 -9.24
C LEU A 433 -15.67 -7.41 -9.73
N PHE A 434 -15.92 -7.93 -10.92
CA PHE A 434 -17.24 -8.05 -11.51
C PHE A 434 -17.54 -9.53 -11.68
N ASN A 435 -18.74 -9.95 -11.24
CA ASN A 435 -19.26 -11.27 -11.55
C ASN A 435 -19.54 -11.29 -13.06
N GLY A 436 -18.70 -11.99 -13.82
CA GLY A 436 -18.94 -12.30 -15.22
C GLY A 436 -19.92 -13.46 -15.39
#